data_AF-A0A644XWL1-F1
#
_entry.id   AF-A0A644XWL1-F1
#
_cell.length_a   1.000
_cell.length_b   1.000
_cell.length_c   1.000
_cell.angle_alpha   90.00
_cell.angle_beta   90.00
_cell.angle_gamma   90.00
#
_symmetry.space_group_name_H-M   'P 1'
#
loop_
_entity.id
_entity.type
_entity.pdbx_description
1 polymer ?
#
loop_
_entity_poly.entity_id
_entity_poly.type
_entity_poly.pdbx_seq_one_letter_code
_entity_poly.pdbx_strand_id
1 'polypeptide(L)' 'MKVGYVRVSTTAQNTERQEVIMARLGVERIFCDRLSGKNTERPQLSAMLGFVREGDVVVVESYSRLAL' A
#
# COMPACT_ATOMS: atom_id res chain seq x y z
N MET A 1 4.59 12.97 7.01
CA MET A 1 3.74 11.85 7.46
C MET A 1 4.26 10.54 6.89
N LYS A 2 4.05 9.39 7.55
CA LYS A 2 4.32 8.08 6.93
C LYS A 2 3.04 7.48 6.35
N VAL A 3 3.06 7.22 5.04
CA VAL A 3 1.91 6.70 4.28
C VAL A 3 2.26 5.33 3.72
N GLY A 4 1.45 4.32 3.98
CA GLY A 4 1.65 2.96 3.51
C GLY A 4 0.83 2.66 2.27
N TYR A 5 1.43 1.96 1.30
CA TYR A 5 0.70 1.33 0.21
C TYR A 5 0.85 -0.18 0.25
N VAL A 6 -0.29 -0.86 0.18
CA VAL A 6 -0.43 -2.31 0.25
C VAL A 6 -1.16 -2.80 -0.99
N ARG A 7 -0.63 -3.85 -1.63
CA ARG A 7 -1.29 -4.57 -2.72
C ARG A 7 -1.35 -6.04 -2.37
N VAL A 8 -2.57 -6.56 -2.20
CA VAL A 8 -2.81 -7.98 -1.87
C VAL A 8 -3.69 -8.63 -2.93
N SER A 9 -3.39 -9.89 -3.23
CA SER A 9 -4.36 -10.77 -3.90
C SER A 9 -5.54 -11.04 -2.96
N THR A 10 -6.68 -11.42 -3.51
CA THR A 10 -7.94 -11.70 -2.78
C THR A 10 -7.85 -12.75 -1.66
N THR A 11 -6.70 -13.37 -1.44
CA THR A 11 -6.42 -14.27 -0.32
C THR A 11 -6.19 -13.48 0.96
N ALA A 12 -7.16 -13.53 1.88
CA ALA A 12 -7.21 -12.79 3.14
C ALA A 12 -5.96 -12.93 4.05
N GLN A 13 -5.22 -14.04 3.95
CA GLN A 13 -4.09 -14.38 4.82
C GLN A 13 -2.90 -13.40 4.80
N ASN A 14 -2.76 -12.54 3.78
CA ASN A 14 -1.59 -11.64 3.68
C ASN A 14 -1.79 -10.24 4.27
N THR A 15 -3.04 -9.82 4.50
CA THR A 15 -3.34 -8.42 4.86
C THR A 15 -2.92 -8.09 6.29
N GLU A 16 -3.27 -8.95 7.26
CA GLU A 16 -2.94 -8.75 8.67
C GLU A 16 -1.43 -8.63 8.92
N ARG A 17 -0.62 -9.45 8.25
CA ARG A 17 0.84 -9.38 8.39
C ARG A 17 1.39 -8.04 7.92
N GLN A 18 0.86 -7.51 6.81
CA GLN A 18 1.31 -6.23 6.29
C GLN A 18 0.85 -5.08 7.19
N GLU A 19 -0.37 -5.12 7.72
CA GLU A 19 -0.87 -4.10 8.67
C GLU A 19 0.00 -4.01 9.93
N VAL A 20 0.39 -5.15 10.51
CA VAL A 20 1.29 -5.17 11.68
C VAL A 20 2.67 -4.59 11.36
N ILE A 21 3.22 -4.89 10.18
CA ILE A 21 4.50 -4.32 9.73
C ILE A 21 4.37 -2.81 9.55
N MET A 22 3.30 -2.35 8.90
CA MET A 22 3.04 -0.92 8.68
C MET A 22 2.91 -0.18 10.02
N ALA A 23 2.20 -0.75 10.99
CA ALA A 23 2.09 -0.19 12.34
C ALA A 23 3.46 -0.09 13.02
N ARG A 24 4.31 -1.13 12.95
CA ARG A 24 5.67 -1.10 13.51
C ARG A 24 6.58 -0.07 12.83
N LEU A 25 6.36 0.21 11.55
CA LEU A 25 7.09 1.24 10.81
C LEU A 25 6.57 2.66 11.11
N GLY A 26 5.51 2.79 11.92
CA GLY A 26 4.89 4.06 12.27
C GLY A 26 4.09 4.67 11.12
N VAL A 27 3.54 3.83 10.23
CA VAL A 27 2.64 4.30 9.17
C VAL A 27 1.35 4.80 9.80
N GLU A 28 0.97 6.01 9.42
CA GLU A 28 -0.19 6.72 9.96
C GLU A 28 -1.44 6.52 9.09
N ARG A 29 -1.25 6.25 7.79
CA ARG A 29 -2.36 5.99 6.85
C ARG A 29 -1.98 4.93 5.84
N ILE A 30 -2.88 3.97 5.61
CA ILE A 30 -2.67 2.85 4.69
C ILE A 30 -3.67 2.93 3.53
N PHE A 31 -3.18 2.77 2.31
CA PHE A 31 -3.95 2.60 1.08
C PHE A 31 -3.79 1.16 0.60
N CYS A 32 -4.89 0.43 0.42
CA CYS A 32 -4.86 -1.02 0.15
C CYS A 32 -5.64 -1.39 -1.11
N ASP A 33 -4.94 -1.80 -2.16
CA ASP A 33 -5.55 -2.39 -3.35
C ASP A 33 -5.70 -3.92 -3.19
N ARG A 34 -6.93 -4.41 -3.39
CA ARG A 34 -7.25 -5.85 -3.39
C ARG A 34 -7.49 -6.32 -4.82
N LEU A 35 -6.43 -6.75 -5.48
CA LEU A 35 -6.44 -7.03 -6.92
C LEU A 35 -5.90 -8.44 -7.18
N SER A 36 -6.60 -9.21 -8.02
CA SER A 36 -5.99 -10.41 -8.60
C SER A 36 -4.84 -10.00 -9.52
N GLY A 37 -3.81 -10.84 -9.69
CA GLY A 37 -2.61 -10.49 -10.47
C GLY A 37 -2.87 -10.13 -11.94
N LYS A 38 -4.09 -10.33 -12.44
CA LYS A 38 -4.54 -9.93 -13.79
C LYS A 38 -5.15 -8.53 -13.86
N ASN A 39 -5.55 -7.95 -12.72
CA ASN A 39 -6.16 -6.63 -12.68
C ASN A 39 -5.09 -5.55 -12.43
N THR A 40 -4.99 -4.63 -13.38
CA THR A 40 -4.03 -3.52 -13.37
C THR A 40 -4.62 -2.22 -12.82
N GLU A 41 -5.93 -2.17 -12.57
CA GLU A 41 -6.58 -0.99 -12.00
C GLU A 41 -6.22 -0.86 -10.51
N ARG A 42 -5.42 0.15 -10.16
CA ARG A 42 -4.92 0.42 -8.80
C ARG A 42 -5.52 1.71 -8.24
N PRO A 43 -6.83 1.76 -7.94
CA PRO A 43 -7.49 2.99 -7.50
C PRO A 43 -6.92 3.52 -6.18
N GLN A 44 -6.48 2.66 -5.26
CA GLN A 44 -5.89 3.11 -3.99
C GLN A 44 -4.48 3.65 -4.17
N LEU A 45 -3.72 3.14 -5.14
CA LEU A 45 -2.44 3.75 -5.52
C LEU A 45 -2.66 5.19 -6.02
N SER A 46 -3.62 5.40 -6.93
CA SER A 46 -3.96 6.73 -7.43
C SER A 46 -4.43 7.67 -6.31
N ALA A 47 -5.26 7.18 -5.40
CA ALA A 47 -5.71 7.93 -4.25
C ALA A 47 -4.55 8.32 -3.31
N MET A 48 -3.61 7.41 -3.08
CA MET A 48 -2.41 7.70 -2.29
C MET A 48 -1.57 8.79 -2.96
N LEU A 49 -1.31 8.67 -4.27
CA LEU A 49 -0.53 9.65 -5.03
C LEU A 49 -1.16 11.05 -5.00
N GLY A 50 -2.49 11.14 -5.00
CA GLY A 50 -3.21 12.41 -4.81
C GLY A 50 -3.23 12.92 -3.37
N PHE A 51 -2.98 12.05 -2.39
CA PHE A 51 -2.96 12.40 -0.97
C PHE A 51 -1.59 12.88 -0.48
N VAL A 52 -0.52 12.20 -0.88
CA VAL A 52 0.85 12.51 -0.42
C VAL A 52 1.26 13.93 -0.81
N ARG A 53 2.08 14.54 0.03
CA ARG A 53 2.65 15.87 -0.16
C ARG A 53 4.17 15.81 -0.06
N GLU A 54 4.83 16.89 -0.47
CA GLU A 54 6.26 17.03 -0.28
C GLU A 54 6.63 16.88 1.21
N GLY A 55 7.67 16.11 1.50
CA GLY A 55 8.08 15.76 2.86
C GLY A 55 7.41 14.52 3.46
N ASP A 56 6.43 13.92 2.77
CA ASP A 56 5.89 12.62 3.18
C ASP A 56 6.79 11.45 2.78
N VAL A 57 6.71 10.37 3.56
CA VAL A 57 7.43 9.12 3.30
C VAL A 57 6.43 8.03 2.94
N VAL A 58 6.57 7.49 1.72
CA VAL A 58 5.79 6.36 1.26
C VAL A 58 6.48 5.05 1.64
N VAL A 59 5.76 4.18 2.35
CA VAL A 59 6.20 2.88 2.81
C VAL A 59 5.51 1.80 1.99
N VAL A 60 6.30 0.91 1.40
CA VAL A 60 5.81 -0.25 0.65
C VAL A 60 6.57 -1.49 1.07
N GLU A 61 5.92 -2.65 0.97
CA GLU A 61 6.51 -3.94 1.33
C GLU A 61 7.65 -4.35 0.39
N SER A 62 7.53 -4.05 -0.91
CA SER A 62 8.60 -4.26 -1.88
C SER A 62 8.43 -3.35 -3.09
N TYR A 63 9.52 -3.10 -3.82
CA TYR A 63 9.51 -2.29 -5.05
C TYR A 63 8.49 -2.83 -6.08
N SER A 64 8.29 -4.14 -6.14
CA SER A 64 7.30 -4.81 -6.99
C SER A 64 5.84 -4.36 -6.74
N ARG A 65 5.57 -3.70 -5.62
CA ARG A 65 4.25 -3.13 -5.30
C ARG A 65 4.01 -1.80 -5.99
N LEU A 66 5.07 -1.04 -6.31
CA LEU A 66 5.01 0.21 -7.05
C LEU A 66 5.29 0.04 -8.55
N ALA A 67 6.05 -1.00 -8.92
CA ALA A 67 6.31 -1.31 -10.32
C ALA A 67 4.99 -1.46 -11.12
N LEU A 68 4.97 -0.86 -12.32
CA LEU A 68 3.85 -0.86 -13.27
C LEU A 68 3.45 -2.30 -13.63
#